data_AF-A0A453GHD9-F1
#
_entry.id   AF-A0A453GHD9-F1
#
_cell.length_a   1.000
_cell.length_b   1.000
_cell.length_c   1.000
_cell.angle_alpha   90.00
_cell.angle_beta   90.00
_cell.angle_gamma   90.00
#
_symmetry.space_group_name_H-M   'P 1'
#
loop_
_entity.id
_entity.type
_entity.pdbx_description
1 polymer ?
#
loop_
_entity_poly.entity_id
_entity_poly.type
_entity_poly.pdbx_seq_one_letter_code
_entity_poly.pdbx_strand_id
1 'polypeptide(L)'
;AAQAVHPADKAAVRNRRELQLRQMRRDIAKLLEAGQEATARIRVEHIIREENMMAAQEILELFCELVAVRLPVIEAQKECPIDLKEAISSTCFAAPRCSDLPQLMQVQVMFVTK
;
A
#
# COMPACT_ATOMS: atom_id res chain seq x y z
N ALA A 1 -12.96 9.39 -16.05
CA ALA A 1 -13.77 8.79 -14.97
C ALA A 1 -12.85 7.99 -14.06
N ALA A 2 -12.19 8.65 -13.11
CA ALA A 2 -11.57 7.97 -11.99
C ALA A 2 -12.71 7.58 -11.05
N GLN A 3 -13.11 6.31 -11.06
CA GLN A 3 -14.01 5.78 -10.04
C GLN A 3 -13.27 5.93 -8.70
N ALA A 4 -13.66 6.93 -7.93
CA ALA A 4 -13.26 7.03 -6.53
C ALA A 4 -13.65 5.70 -5.87
N VAL A 5 -12.66 4.98 -5.34
CA VAL A 5 -12.90 3.78 -4.56
C VAL A 5 -13.85 4.18 -3.43
N HIS A 6 -15.07 3.63 -3.42
CA HIS A 6 -16.05 3.98 -2.41
C HIS A 6 -15.49 3.66 -1.02
N PRO A 7 -15.70 4.52 0.00
CA PRO A 7 -15.15 4.30 1.34
C PRO A 7 -15.57 2.96 1.98
N ALA A 8 -16.71 2.40 1.56
CA ALA A 8 -17.16 1.07 1.99
C ALA A 8 -16.27 -0.07 1.47
N ASP A 9 -15.76 0.03 0.23
CA ASP A 9 -14.90 -0.99 -0.37
C ASP A 9 -13.50 -0.98 0.29
N LYS A 10 -13.02 0.21 0.67
CA LYS A 10 -11.78 0.40 1.43
C LYS A 10 -11.84 -0.29 2.79
N ALA A 11 -12.92 -0.04 3.54
CA ALA A 11 -13.14 -0.66 4.85
C ALA A 11 -13.25 -2.18 4.75
N ALA A 12 -13.89 -2.72 3.71
CA ALA A 12 -14.02 -4.16 3.51
C ALA A 12 -12.66 -4.85 3.25
N VAL A 13 -11.80 -4.27 2.42
CA VAL A 13 -10.46 -4.83 2.14
C VAL A 13 -9.57 -4.81 3.38
N ARG A 14 -9.59 -3.69 4.13
CA ARG A 14 -8.87 -3.57 5.40
C ARG A 14 -9.35 -4.62 6.41
N ASN A 15 -10.67 -4.73 6.62
CA ASN A 15 -11.27 -5.70 7.53
C ASN A 15 -10.87 -7.14 7.18
N ARG A 16 -10.82 -7.47 5.89
CA ARG A 16 -10.38 -8.80 5.42
C ARG A 16 -8.93 -9.08 5.79
N ARG A 17 -8.01 -8.13 5.55
CA ARG A 17 -6.58 -8.29 5.92
C ARG A 17 -6.39 -8.38 7.43
N GLU A 18 -7.08 -7.56 8.21
CA GLU A 18 -7.04 -7.63 9.68
C GLU A 18 -7.49 -9.00 10.20
N LEU A 19 -8.54 -9.58 9.59
CA LEU A 19 -9.04 -10.90 9.95
C LEU A 19 -8.04 -12.01 9.61
N GLN A 20 -7.34 -11.88 8.48
CA GLN A 20 -6.24 -12.76 8.08
C GLN A 20 -5.06 -12.67 9.06
N LEU A 21 -4.63 -11.46 9.45
CA LEU A 21 -3.55 -11.26 10.43
C LEU A 21 -3.91 -11.87 11.79
N ARG A 22 -5.15 -11.69 12.25
CA ARG A 22 -5.65 -12.34 13.47
C ARG A 22 -5.57 -13.87 13.37
N GLN A 23 -5.92 -14.43 12.21
CA GLN A 23 -5.79 -15.87 11.99
C GLN A 23 -4.32 -16.32 12.05
N MET A 24 -3.41 -15.62 11.38
CA MET A 24 -1.99 -15.94 11.38
C MET A 24 -1.38 -15.89 12.79
N ARG A 25 -1.80 -14.93 13.63
CA ARG A 25 -1.40 -14.85 15.05
C ARG A 25 -1.86 -16.07 15.85
N ARG A 26 -3.07 -16.57 15.59
CA ARG A 26 -3.58 -17.82 16.20
C ARG A 26 -2.78 -19.03 15.74
N ASP A 27 -2.39 -19.08 14.48
CA ASP A 27 -1.58 -20.18 13.95
C ASP A 27 -0.18 -20.19 14.57
N ILE A 28 0.42 -19.02 14.83
CA ILE A 28 1.68 -18.90 15.58
C ILE A 28 1.55 -19.45 17.00
N ALA A 29 0.46 -19.13 17.71
CA ALA A 29 0.24 -19.68 19.05
C ALA A 29 0.24 -21.22 19.05
N LYS A 30 -0.43 -21.84 18.07
CA LYS A 30 -0.43 -23.30 17.89
C LYS A 30 0.97 -23.86 17.59
N LEU A 31 1.76 -23.16 16.78
CA LEU A 31 3.14 -23.58 16.49
C LEU A 31 4.00 -23.55 17.75
N LEU A 32 3.83 -22.54 18.60
CA LEU A 32 4.55 -22.42 19.86
C LEU A 32 4.13 -23.51 20.86
N GLU A 33 2.83 -23.81 20.96
CA GLU A 33 2.31 -24.92 21.77
C GLU A 33 2.87 -26.28 21.32
N ALA A 34 3.10 -26.45 20.02
CA ALA A 34 3.70 -27.64 19.43
C ALA A 34 5.25 -27.67 19.51
N GLY A 35 5.89 -26.65 20.11
CA GLY A 35 7.35 -26.55 20.20
C GLY A 35 8.07 -26.22 18.88
N GLN A 36 7.33 -25.80 17.84
CA GLN A 36 7.86 -25.50 16.50
C GLN A 36 8.36 -24.05 16.39
N GLU A 37 9.30 -23.66 17.25
CA GLU A 37 9.74 -22.27 17.39
C GLU A 37 10.36 -21.68 16.11
N ALA A 38 11.17 -22.46 15.38
CA ALA A 38 11.80 -21.99 14.14
C ALA A 38 10.75 -21.60 13.09
N THR A 39 9.71 -22.42 12.93
CA THR A 39 8.59 -22.11 12.02
C THR A 39 7.76 -20.95 12.54
N ALA A 40 7.50 -20.87 13.84
CA ALA A 40 6.78 -19.75 14.45
C ALA A 40 7.49 -18.41 14.19
N ARG A 41 8.82 -18.38 14.32
CA ARG A 41 9.66 -17.19 14.06
C ARG A 41 9.54 -16.70 12.61
N ILE A 42 9.63 -17.60 11.63
CA ILE A 42 9.43 -17.26 10.21
C ILE A 42 8.03 -16.68 9.98
N ARG A 43 7.00 -17.25 10.63
CA ARG A 43 5.63 -16.76 10.53
C ARG A 43 5.44 -15.38 11.16
N VAL A 44 6.13 -15.08 12.26
CA VAL A 44 6.15 -13.74 12.87
C VAL A 44 6.73 -12.71 11.89
N GLU A 45 7.87 -13.01 11.25
CA GLU A 45 8.45 -12.08 10.27
C GLU A 45 7.50 -11.81 9.10
N HIS A 46 6.74 -12.83 8.67
CA HIS A 46 5.72 -12.65 7.63
C HIS A 46 4.61 -11.69 8.09
N ILE A 47 4.10 -11.82 9.31
CA ILE A 47 3.11 -10.88 9.88
C ILE A 47 3.65 -9.46 9.88
N ILE A 48 4.90 -9.26 10.33
CA ILE A 48 5.51 -7.93 10.39
C ILE A 48 5.59 -7.32 8.98
N ARG A 49 5.97 -8.10 7.96
CA ARG A 49 6.00 -7.62 6.56
C ARG A 49 4.61 -7.22 6.06
N GLU A 50 3.59 -8.02 6.35
CA GLU A 50 2.21 -7.71 5.97
C GLU A 50 1.69 -6.43 6.66
N GLU A 51 1.94 -6.27 7.96
CA GLU A 51 1.55 -5.06 8.71
C GLU A 51 2.25 -3.80 8.19
N ASN A 52 3.56 -3.89 7.92
CA ASN A 52 4.31 -2.79 7.32
C ASN A 52 3.81 -2.45 5.91
N MET A 53 3.43 -3.45 5.11
CA MET A 53 2.86 -3.24 3.79
C MET A 53 1.50 -2.53 3.87
N MET A 54 0.64 -2.94 4.80
CA MET A 54 -0.64 -2.27 5.03
C MET A 54 -0.44 -0.80 5.42
N ALA A 55 0.46 -0.50 6.36
CA ALA A 55 0.76 0.87 6.76
C ALA A 55 1.31 1.70 5.59
N ALA A 56 2.19 1.12 4.76
CA ALA A 56 2.70 1.78 3.57
C ALA A 56 1.60 2.08 2.56
N GLN A 57 0.64 1.16 2.37
CA GLN A 57 -0.50 1.35 1.48
C GLN A 57 -1.44 2.46 1.95
N GLU A 58 -1.65 2.62 3.26
CA GLU A 58 -2.41 3.76 3.83
C GLU A 58 -1.74 5.11 3.50
N ILE A 59 -0.41 5.20 3.55
CA ILE A 59 0.32 6.41 3.15
C ILE A 59 0.20 6.66 1.64
N LEU A 60 0.36 5.61 0.83
CA LEU A 60 0.24 5.71 -0.63
C LEU A 60 -1.14 6.14 -1.07
N GLU A 61 -2.18 5.70 -0.35
CA GLU A 61 -3.55 6.14 -0.59
C GLU A 61 -3.69 7.65 -0.44
N LEU A 62 -3.19 8.22 0.66
CA LEU A 62 -3.19 9.68 0.89
C LEU A 62 -2.43 10.43 -0.23
N PHE A 63 -1.29 9.90 -0.67
CA PHE A 63 -0.54 10.49 -1.77
C PHE A 63 -1.29 10.39 -3.11
N CYS A 64 -1.94 9.27 -3.40
CA CYS A 64 -2.75 9.13 -4.60
C CYS A 64 -3.96 10.08 -4.60
N GLU A 65 -4.61 10.28 -3.45
CA GLU A 65 -5.70 11.24 -3.30
C GLU A 65 -5.22 12.68 -3.52
N LEU A 66 -4.09 13.07 -2.90
CA LEU A 66 -3.49 14.38 -3.12
C LEU A 66 -3.15 14.62 -4.60
N VAL A 67 -2.50 13.64 -5.23
CA VAL A 67 -2.14 13.70 -6.66
C VAL A 67 -3.40 13.83 -7.52
N ALA A 68 -4.43 13.03 -7.26
CA ALA A 68 -5.68 13.06 -8.02
C ALA A 68 -6.38 14.42 -7.93
N VAL A 69 -6.48 15.00 -6.73
CA VAL A 69 -7.07 16.33 -6.52
C VAL A 69 -6.26 17.43 -7.21
N ARG A 70 -4.94 17.28 -7.31
CA ARG A 70 -4.02 18.28 -7.85
C ARG A 70 -3.66 18.05 -9.32
N LEU A 71 -4.27 17.07 -9.99
CA LEU A 71 -4.04 16.76 -11.41
C LEU A 71 -4.06 18.00 -12.33
N PRO A 72 -5.03 18.93 -12.24
CA PRO A 72 -5.04 20.12 -13.12
C PRO A 72 -3.82 21.01 -12.94
N VAL A 73 -3.30 21.13 -11.71
CA VAL A 73 -2.09 21.91 -11.42
C VAL A 73 -0.86 21.20 -11.95
N ILE A 74 -0.79 19.88 -11.78
CA ILE A 74 0.29 19.06 -12.34
C ILE A 74 0.29 19.19 -13.87
N GLU A 75 -0.86 19.14 -14.54
CA GLU A 75 -1.01 19.27 -15.99
C GLU A 75 -0.60 20.64 -16.52
N ALA A 76 -0.89 21.72 -15.80
CA ALA A 76 -0.58 23.08 -16.23
C ALA A 76 0.91 23.47 -16.10
N GLN A 77 1.70 22.69 -15.35
CA GLN A 77 3.11 23.02 -15.05
C GLN A 77 4.06 22.11 -15.83
N LYS A 78 5.16 22.69 -16.34
CA LYS A 78 6.23 21.93 -17.00
C LYS A 78 7.08 21.14 -16.00
N GLU A 79 7.28 21.69 -14.81
CA GLU A 79 8.02 21.05 -13.73
C GLU A 79 7.09 20.58 -12.62
N CYS A 80 7.49 19.52 -11.92
CA CYS A 80 6.75 19.01 -10.78
C CYS A 80 6.69 20.07 -9.65
N PRO A 81 5.49 20.51 -9.23
CA PRO A 81 5.33 21.46 -8.14
C PRO A 81 5.97 20.96 -6.85
N ILE A 82 6.63 21.86 -6.10
CA ILE A 82 7.43 21.46 -4.93
C ILE A 82 6.60 20.77 -3.84
N ASP A 83 5.34 21.18 -3.67
CA ASP A 83 4.36 20.61 -2.74
C ASP A 83 3.87 19.22 -3.15
N LEU A 84 4.13 18.78 -4.38
CA LEU A 84 3.71 17.48 -4.92
C LEU A 84 4.88 16.51 -5.14
N LYS A 85 6.13 16.99 -5.04
CA LYS A 85 7.33 16.16 -5.25
C LYS A 85 7.38 14.96 -4.33
N GLU A 86 7.06 15.14 -3.04
CA GLU A 86 7.06 14.03 -2.07
C GLU A 86 6.05 12.94 -2.46
N ALA A 87 4.80 13.33 -2.71
CA ALA A 87 3.74 12.38 -3.06
C ALA A 87 4.03 11.63 -4.36
N ILE A 88 4.45 12.34 -5.42
CA ILE A 88 4.74 11.75 -6.73
C ILE A 88 5.97 10.83 -6.65
N SER A 89 7.07 11.29 -6.04
CA SER A 89 8.29 10.47 -5.91
C SER A 89 8.07 9.23 -5.05
N SER A 90 7.33 9.34 -3.94
CA SER A 90 6.99 8.21 -3.07
C SER A 90 6.10 7.20 -3.79
N THR A 91 5.11 7.66 -4.55
CA THR A 91 4.23 6.82 -5.37
C THR A 91 5.05 6.06 -6.43
N CYS A 92 5.90 6.76 -7.17
CA CYS A 92 6.79 6.14 -8.16
C CYS A 92 7.76 5.15 -7.52
N PHE A 93 8.32 5.46 -6.35
CA PHE A 93 9.21 4.55 -5.65
C PHE A 93 8.49 3.28 -5.17
N ALA A 94 7.26 3.40 -4.68
CA ALA A 94 6.52 2.26 -4.16
C ALA A 94 5.90 1.38 -5.25
N ALA A 95 5.58 1.93 -6.43
CA ALA A 95 4.94 1.21 -7.52
C ALA A 95 5.51 -0.19 -7.84
N PRO A 96 6.83 -0.40 -8.01
CA PRO A 96 7.40 -1.75 -8.25
C PRO A 96 7.36 -2.69 -7.03
N ARG A 97 7.09 -2.16 -5.83
CA ARG A 97 7.10 -2.90 -4.56
C ARG A 97 5.70 -3.34 -4.14
N CYS A 98 4.66 -2.75 -4.73
CA CYS A 98 3.25 -3.05 -4.43
C CYS A 98 2.67 -4.00 -5.49
N SER A 99 3.04 -5.28 -5.45
CA SER A 99 2.56 -6.31 -6.38
C SER A 99 1.03 -6.43 -6.42
N ASP A 100 0.38 -6.15 -5.29
CA ASP A 100 -1.08 -6.23 -5.14
C ASP A 100 -1.82 -5.06 -5.80
N LEU A 101 -1.09 -4.03 -6.25
CA LEU A 101 -1.63 -2.79 -6.82
C LEU A 101 -0.97 -2.51 -8.18
N PRO A 102 -1.21 -3.34 -9.22
CA PRO A 102 -0.58 -3.18 -10.54
C PRO A 102 -0.89 -1.83 -11.21
N GLN A 103 -1.95 -1.15 -10.80
CA GLN A 103 -2.31 0.18 -11.28
C GLN A 103 -1.26 1.23 -10.89
N LEU A 104 -0.56 1.06 -9.76
CA LEU A 104 0.52 1.98 -9.36
C LEU A 104 1.68 1.97 -10.37
N MET A 105 1.96 0.84 -11.01
CA MET A 105 2.96 0.75 -12.07
C MET A 105 2.58 1.62 -13.28
N GLN A 106 1.30 1.65 -13.65
CA GLN A 106 0.83 2.50 -14.74
C GLN A 106 0.98 3.99 -14.39
N VAL A 107 0.63 4.35 -13.16
CA VAL A 107 0.79 5.73 -12.64
C VAL A 107 2.27 6.15 -12.63
N GLN A 108 3.18 5.26 -12.20
CA GLN A 108 4.61 5.51 -12.25
C GLN A 108 5.07 5.80 -13.68
N VAL A 109 4.68 4.97 -14.66
CA VAL A 109 5.05 5.15 -16.06
C VAL A 109 4.55 6.50 -16.59
N MET A 110 3.34 6.92 -16.22
CA MET A 110 2.79 8.23 -16.61
C MET A 110 3.62 9.39 -16.05
N PHE A 111 4.09 9.31 -14.80
CA PHE A 111 4.92 10.37 -14.21
C PHE A 111 6.36 10.37 -14.68
N VAL A 112 6.91 9.22 -15.08
CA VAL A 112 8.28 9.14 -15.63
C VAL A 112 8.34 9.63 -17.07
N THR A 113 7.24 9.51 -17.83
CA THR A 113 7.18 9.92 -19.24
C THR A 113 6.75 11.38 -19.46
N LYS A 114 6.33 12.07 -18.41
CA LYS A 114 5.97 13.49 -18.44
C LYS A 114 7.19 14.39 -18.32
#